data_AF-A0A959PUI8-F1
#
_entry.id   AF-A0A959PUI8-F1
#
_cell.length_a   1.000
_cell.length_b   1.000
_cell.length_c   1.000
_cell.angle_alpha   90.00
_cell.angle_beta   90.00
_cell.angle_gamma   90.00
#
_symmetry.space_group_name_H-M   'P 1'
#
loop_
_entity.id
_entity.type
_entity.pdbx_description
1 polymer ?
#
loop_
_entity_poly.entity_id
_entity_poly.type
_entity_poly.pdbx_seq_one_letter_code
_entity_poly.pdbx_strand_id
1 'polypeptide(L)'
;LHGTEYCDYGVISIENVSSLPKVGIFDEAAGKAYVQEARNSSPVSRITVERLGGLIFPLDLKVVFKDGREEILQWDGTDREKVFEIETEVPVVSAYLDPDQKIYLDIDLNNNSKTLEPEISTLEKYAAKLTFWLEQVLFSLSWLV
;
A
#
# COMPACT_ATOMS: atom_id res chain seq x y z
N LEU A 1 11.68 -31.43 -15.33
CA LEU A 1 11.61 -31.03 -13.90
C LEU A 1 10.30 -30.26 -13.73
N HIS A 2 9.20 -30.96 -13.45
CA HIS A 2 7.91 -30.30 -13.20
C HIS A 2 7.83 -30.00 -11.71
N GLY A 3 8.28 -28.81 -11.33
CA GLY A 3 8.06 -28.29 -9.99
C GLY A 3 6.59 -27.97 -9.81
N THR A 4 6.04 -28.32 -8.65
CA THR A 4 4.74 -27.79 -8.21
C THR A 4 4.90 -26.29 -8.05
N GLU A 5 4.27 -25.52 -8.94
CA GLU A 5 4.18 -24.08 -8.77
C GLU A 5 3.29 -23.76 -7.56
N TYR A 6 3.59 -22.65 -6.90
CA TYR A 6 2.82 -22.15 -5.75
C TYR A 6 2.09 -20.86 -6.13
N CYS A 7 1.05 -20.53 -5.36
CA CYS A 7 0.33 -19.26 -5.47
C CYS A 7 0.96 -18.29 -4.48
N ASP A 8 1.39 -17.13 -4.97
CA ASP A 8 1.85 -16.02 -4.14
C ASP A 8 1.70 -14.75 -4.96
N TYR A 9 1.03 -13.77 -4.38
CA TYR A 9 0.84 -12.46 -4.96
C TYR A 9 1.21 -11.41 -3.91
N GLY A 10 1.36 -10.16 -4.28
CA GLY A 10 1.65 -9.14 -3.28
C GLY A 10 1.57 -7.72 -3.81
N VAL A 11 1.38 -6.79 -2.89
CA VAL A 11 1.47 -5.35 -3.15
C VAL A 11 2.90 -4.90 -2.83
N ILE A 12 3.67 -4.60 -3.87
CA ILE A 12 5.09 -4.25 -3.75
C ILE A 12 5.28 -2.81 -3.29
N SER A 13 4.59 -1.87 -3.92
CA SER A 13 4.75 -0.44 -3.60
C SER A 13 3.47 0.37 -3.79
N ILE A 14 3.41 1.48 -3.05
CA ILE A 14 2.44 2.56 -3.21
C ILE A 14 3.29 3.84 -3.23
N GLU A 15 3.24 4.56 -4.34
CA GLU A 15 3.97 5.80 -4.56
C GLU A 15 3.01 6.92 -4.92
N ASN A 16 2.98 7.99 -4.13
CA ASN A 16 2.22 9.19 -4.45
C ASN A 16 3.16 10.23 -5.05
N VAL A 17 3.09 10.44 -6.36
CA VAL A 17 3.95 11.36 -7.10
C VAL A 17 3.19 12.67 -7.35
N SER A 18 3.56 13.70 -6.60
CA SER A 18 3.16 15.07 -6.91
C SER A 18 4.14 15.67 -7.90
N SER A 19 3.68 16.08 -9.08
CA SER A 19 4.51 16.90 -9.97
C SER A 19 4.65 18.30 -9.38
N LEU A 20 5.87 18.67 -9.01
CA LEU A 20 6.20 20.07 -8.71
C LEU A 20 6.25 20.86 -10.02
N PRO A 21 5.77 22.12 -10.04
CA PRO A 21 5.95 22.98 -11.20
C PRO A 21 7.45 23.17 -11.48
N LYS A 22 7.85 23.12 -12.76
CA LYS A 22 9.20 23.52 -13.15
C LYS A 22 9.32 25.02 -12.97
N VAL A 23 10.05 25.44 -11.94
CA VAL A 23 10.38 26.84 -11.67
C VAL A 23 11.89 26.95 -11.55
N GLY A 24 12.52 27.68 -12.47
CA GLY A 24 13.96 27.85 -12.45
C GLY A 24 14.52 28.63 -13.64
N ILE A 25 15.81 28.93 -13.56
CA ILE A 25 16.57 29.49 -14.68
C ILE A 25 17.21 28.31 -15.41
N PHE A 26 16.88 28.13 -16.68
CA PHE A 26 17.43 27.08 -17.53
C PHE A 26 18.32 27.71 -18.61
N ASP A 27 19.42 27.03 -18.94
CA ASP A 27 20.27 27.40 -20.08
C ASP A 27 19.58 26.91 -21.36
N GLU A 28 19.01 27.84 -22.13
CA GLU A 28 18.53 27.60 -23.49
C GLU A 28 19.57 28.07 -24.51
N ALA A 29 19.44 27.61 -25.75
CA ALA A 29 20.36 27.94 -26.85
C ALA A 29 20.52 29.45 -27.13
N ALA A 30 19.62 30.29 -26.62
CA ALA A 30 19.64 31.75 -26.74
C ALA A 30 20.04 32.51 -25.45
N GLY A 31 20.35 31.81 -24.35
CA GLY A 31 20.72 32.39 -23.06
C GLY A 31 19.96 31.79 -21.87
N LYS A 32 20.13 32.40 -20.69
CA LYS A 32 19.40 32.01 -19.47
C LYS A 32 17.97 32.51 -19.52
N ALA A 33 17.00 31.60 -19.58
CA ALA A 33 15.58 31.92 -19.54
C ALA A 33 14.98 31.52 -18.18
N TYR A 34 14.18 32.40 -17.59
CA TYR A 34 13.35 32.06 -16.44
C TYR A 34 12.13 31.30 -16.96
N VAL A 35 12.03 30.01 -16.62
CA VAL A 35 10.90 29.16 -16.97
C VAL A 35 10.02 29.03 -15.73
N GLN A 36 8.77 29.46 -15.88
CA GLN A 36 7.69 29.21 -14.93
C GLN A 36 6.59 28.48 -15.69
N GLU A 37 6.67 27.15 -15.71
CA GLU A 37 5.58 26.33 -16.24
C GLU A 37 4.51 26.20 -15.16
N ALA A 38 3.26 26.51 -15.52
CA ALA A 38 2.10 26.22 -14.67
C ALA A 38 2.05 24.71 -14.36
N ARG A 39 1.46 24.34 -13.22
CA ARG A 39 1.26 22.95 -12.79
C ARG A 39 0.33 22.23 -13.79
N ASN A 40 0.90 21.75 -14.89
CA ASN A 40 0.15 21.13 -15.99
C ASN A 40 0.05 19.61 -15.88
N SER A 41 0.65 19.00 -14.85
CA SER A 41 0.51 17.57 -14.55
C SER A 41 -0.36 17.39 -13.31
N SER A 42 -1.41 16.57 -13.46
CA SER A 42 -2.19 16.07 -12.34
C SER A 42 -1.28 15.22 -11.45
N PRO A 43 -1.46 15.22 -10.11
CA PRO A 43 -0.76 14.26 -9.26
C PRO A 43 -1.15 12.83 -9.64
N VAL A 44 -0.20 11.91 -9.56
CA VAL A 44 -0.38 10.50 -9.93
C VAL A 44 0.00 9.62 -8.77
N SER A 45 -0.86 8.67 -8.44
CA SER A 45 -0.56 7.59 -7.50
C SER A 45 -0.24 6.32 -8.29
N ARG A 46 0.89 5.68 -7.98
CA ARG A 46 1.28 4.40 -8.57
C ARG A 46 1.20 3.31 -7.53
N ILE A 47 0.53 2.22 -7.88
CA ILE A 47 0.49 1.00 -7.07
C ILE A 47 1.10 -0.13 -7.91
N THR A 48 2.16 -0.74 -7.40
CA THR A 48 2.80 -1.88 -8.05
C THR A 48 2.38 -3.15 -7.34
N VAL A 49 1.83 -4.09 -8.09
CA VAL A 49 1.50 -5.45 -7.63
C VAL A 49 2.33 -6.46 -8.40
N GLU A 50 2.65 -7.57 -7.77
CA GLU A 50 3.48 -8.62 -8.34
C GLU A 50 2.89 -10.00 -8.06
N ARG A 51 3.08 -10.91 -9.01
CA ARG A 51 2.83 -12.33 -8.91
C ARG A 51 4.17 -13.00 -8.61
N LEU A 52 4.38 -13.32 -7.34
CA LEU A 52 5.59 -13.96 -6.82
C LEU A 52 5.60 -15.46 -7.12
N GLY A 53 4.41 -16.07 -7.20
CA GLY A 53 4.19 -17.47 -7.55
C GLY A 53 4.10 -17.74 -9.06
N GLY A 54 3.79 -19.00 -9.40
CA GLY A 54 3.62 -19.43 -10.80
C GLY A 54 2.16 -19.50 -11.26
N LEU A 55 1.24 -19.72 -10.32
CA LEU A 55 -0.19 -19.85 -10.62
C LEU A 55 -0.79 -18.52 -11.08
N ILE A 56 -1.73 -18.56 -12.04
CA ILE A 56 -2.38 -17.39 -12.63
C ILE A 56 -3.85 -17.41 -12.27
N PHE A 57 -4.32 -16.37 -11.59
CA PHE A 57 -5.71 -16.11 -11.28
C PHE A 57 -6.05 -14.65 -11.57
N PRO A 58 -7.28 -14.35 -12.01
CA PRO A 58 -7.80 -12.98 -12.00
C PRO A 58 -8.18 -12.60 -10.57
N LEU A 59 -7.88 -11.36 -10.19
CA LEU A 59 -8.09 -10.85 -8.85
C LEU A 59 -8.39 -9.35 -8.85
N ASP A 60 -9.02 -8.91 -7.76
CA ASP A 60 -9.41 -7.52 -7.55
C ASP A 60 -8.40 -6.83 -6.63
N LEU A 61 -8.01 -5.61 -6.97
CA LEU A 61 -7.19 -4.71 -6.16
C LEU A 61 -8.08 -3.60 -5.61
N LYS A 62 -8.29 -3.59 -4.30
CA LYS A 62 -8.94 -2.49 -3.59
C LYS A 62 -7.93 -1.42 -3.22
N VAL A 63 -8.17 -0.21 -3.70
CA VAL A 63 -7.37 0.98 -3.42
C VAL A 63 -8.16 1.88 -2.48
N VAL A 64 -7.53 2.34 -1.40
CA VAL A 64 -8.13 3.24 -0.41
C VAL A 64 -7.39 4.57 -0.43
N PHE A 65 -8.15 5.64 -0.64
CA PHE A 65 -7.65 7.01 -0.66
C PHE A 65 -7.69 7.63 0.73
N LYS A 66 -6.90 8.68 0.95
CA LYS A 66 -6.82 9.39 2.24
C LYS A 66 -8.16 9.97 2.72
N ASP A 67 -9.07 10.27 1.81
CA ASP A 67 -10.41 10.77 2.12
C ASP A 67 -11.43 9.66 2.47
N GLY A 68 -10.98 8.40 2.49
CA GLY A 68 -11.81 7.24 2.77
C GLY A 68 -12.57 6.69 1.56
N ARG A 69 -12.40 7.25 0.36
CA ARG A 69 -12.93 6.64 -0.86
C ARG A 69 -12.21 5.32 -1.14
N GLU A 70 -12.93 4.39 -1.75
CA GLU A 70 -12.42 3.11 -2.21
C GLU A 70 -12.65 2.96 -3.72
N GLU A 71 -11.69 2.36 -4.40
CA GLU A 71 -11.78 2.00 -5.82
C GLU A 71 -11.32 0.55 -6.01
N ILE A 72 -12.01 -0.18 -6.88
CA ILE A 72 -11.67 -1.57 -7.21
C ILE A 72 -11.12 -1.61 -8.62
N LEU A 73 -9.89 -2.08 -8.77
CA LEU A 73 -9.21 -2.30 -10.04
C LEU A 73 -9.07 -3.80 -10.27
N GLN A 74 -9.11 -4.24 -11.52
CA GLN A 74 -8.97 -5.66 -11.84
C GLN A 74 -7.62 -5.96 -12.46
N TRP A 75 -7.06 -7.10 -12.08
CA TRP A 75 -5.86 -7.66 -12.67
C TRP A 75 -6.09 -9.11 -13.04
N ASP A 76 -5.66 -9.51 -14.22
CA ASP A 76 -5.78 -10.88 -14.71
C ASP A 76 -4.67 -11.80 -14.19
N GLY A 77 -3.64 -11.26 -13.52
CA GLY A 77 -2.51 -12.00 -12.97
C GLY A 77 -1.59 -12.61 -14.04
N THR A 78 -1.77 -12.27 -15.33
CA THR A 78 -0.99 -12.87 -16.43
C THR A 78 0.43 -12.31 -16.46
N ASP A 79 0.53 -10.99 -16.38
CA ASP A 79 1.79 -10.29 -16.17
C ASP A 79 2.42 -10.71 -14.83
N ARG A 80 3.74 -10.66 -14.74
CA ARG A 80 4.42 -10.88 -13.44
C ARG A 80 4.28 -9.66 -12.54
N GLU A 81 4.32 -8.47 -13.11
CA GLU A 81 4.22 -7.21 -12.40
C GLU A 81 3.18 -6.35 -13.12
N LYS A 82 2.35 -5.64 -12.34
CA LYS A 82 1.40 -4.68 -12.86
C LYS A 82 1.49 -3.38 -12.07
N VAL A 83 1.65 -2.28 -12.80
CA VAL A 83 1.60 -0.93 -12.24
C VAL A 83 0.25 -0.31 -12.57
N PHE A 84 -0.49 0.08 -11.54
CA PHE A 84 -1.71 0.87 -11.65
C PHE A 84 -1.37 2.33 -11.43
N GLU A 85 -1.63 3.17 -12.42
CA GLU A 85 -1.47 4.62 -12.31
C GLU A 85 -2.86 5.27 -12.20
N ILE A 86 -3.06 6.04 -11.14
CA ILE A 86 -4.31 6.73 -10.84
C ILE A 86 -4.04 8.23 -10.77
N GLU A 87 -4.64 8.99 -11.67
CA GLU A 87 -4.62 10.46 -11.62
C GLU A 87 -5.61 10.93 -10.55
N THR A 88 -5.10 11.42 -9.43
CA THR A 88 -5.93 11.83 -8.29
C THR A 88 -5.25 12.94 -7.50
N GLU A 89 -6.01 13.93 -7.06
CA GLU A 89 -5.51 14.94 -6.12
C GLU A 89 -5.36 14.38 -4.70
N VAL A 90 -6.11 13.32 -4.39
CA VAL A 90 -6.11 12.67 -3.07
C VAL A 90 -5.14 11.49 -3.11
N PRO A 91 -4.14 11.43 -2.21
CA PRO A 91 -3.15 10.35 -2.21
C PRO A 91 -3.78 9.01 -1.80
N VAL A 92 -3.23 7.94 -2.36
CA VAL A 92 -3.53 6.56 -1.95
C VAL A 92 -2.80 6.25 -0.66
N VAL A 93 -3.52 5.73 0.34
CA VAL A 93 -2.96 5.38 1.66
C VAL A 93 -2.87 3.88 1.87
N SER A 94 -3.71 3.09 1.20
CA SER A 94 -3.67 1.64 1.29
C SER A 94 -4.09 0.98 -0.02
N ALA A 95 -3.55 -0.20 -0.28
CA ALA A 95 -3.97 -1.08 -1.35
C ALA A 95 -4.06 -2.52 -0.81
N TYR A 96 -5.08 -3.24 -1.24
CA TYR A 96 -5.37 -4.61 -0.80
C TYR A 96 -5.73 -5.46 -2.01
N LEU A 97 -4.96 -6.51 -2.21
CA LEU A 97 -5.08 -7.49 -3.27
C LEU A 97 -5.97 -8.65 -2.80
N ASP A 98 -6.94 -9.04 -3.63
CA ASP A 98 -7.98 -10.03 -3.29
C ASP A 98 -8.73 -9.72 -1.97
N PRO A 99 -9.42 -8.57 -1.86
CA PRO A 99 -10.10 -8.13 -0.64
C PRO A 99 -11.15 -9.11 -0.10
N ASP A 100 -11.72 -9.92 -0.98
CA ASP A 100 -12.71 -10.95 -0.65
C ASP A 100 -12.06 -12.30 -0.30
N GLN A 101 -10.72 -12.40 -0.37
CA GLN A 101 -9.94 -13.62 -0.14
C GLN A 101 -10.46 -14.82 -0.94
N LYS A 102 -10.70 -14.63 -2.24
CA LYS A 102 -11.13 -15.68 -3.18
C LYS A 102 -10.03 -16.74 -3.39
N ILE A 103 -8.76 -16.38 -3.19
CA ILE A 103 -7.59 -17.23 -3.45
C ILE A 103 -6.95 -17.71 -2.14
N TYR A 104 -7.55 -18.73 -1.52
CA TYR A 104 -7.02 -19.34 -0.28
C TYR A 104 -5.70 -20.11 -0.44
N LEU A 105 -5.25 -20.33 -1.68
CA LEU A 105 -4.01 -21.05 -1.98
C LEU A 105 -2.77 -20.17 -1.86
N ASP A 106 -2.95 -18.86 -1.72
CA ASP A 106 -1.88 -17.91 -1.51
C ASP A 106 -1.11 -18.24 -0.22
N ILE A 107 0.21 -18.35 -0.33
CA ILE A 107 1.07 -18.75 0.78
C ILE A 107 1.30 -17.64 1.80
N ASP A 108 1.18 -16.36 1.41
CA ASP A 108 1.43 -15.22 2.30
C ASP A 108 0.37 -14.13 2.17
N LEU A 109 -0.78 -14.33 2.82
CA LEU A 109 -1.84 -13.33 2.82
C LEU A 109 -1.46 -11.97 3.45
N ASN A 110 -0.30 -11.83 4.13
CA ASN A 110 0.09 -10.57 4.73
C ASN A 110 0.68 -9.58 3.71
N ASN A 111 1.35 -10.09 2.67
CA ASN A 111 1.95 -9.25 1.62
C ASN A 111 0.89 -8.76 0.60
N ASN A 112 -0.32 -9.33 0.63
CA ASN A 112 -1.45 -8.94 -0.20
C ASN A 112 -2.00 -7.57 0.15
N SER A 113 -1.50 -6.93 1.21
CA SER A 113 -1.90 -5.58 1.56
C SER A 113 -0.71 -4.70 1.90
N LYS A 114 -0.82 -3.43 1.56
CA LYS A 114 0.13 -2.41 1.97
C LYS A 114 -0.61 -1.17 2.45
N THR A 115 -0.16 -0.60 3.57
CA THR A 115 -0.65 0.68 4.08
C THR A 115 0.52 1.61 4.38
N LEU A 116 0.39 2.88 4.00
CA LEU A 116 1.35 3.94 4.31
C LEU A 116 1.09 4.58 5.67
N GLU A 117 -0.16 4.50 6.16
CA GLU A 117 -0.60 5.09 7.43
C GLU A 117 -1.21 3.97 8.30
N PRO A 118 -0.40 3.19 9.05
CA PRO A 118 -0.92 2.14 9.91
C PRO A 118 -1.63 2.71 11.14
N GLU A 119 -2.85 2.22 11.43
CA GLU A 119 -3.56 2.59 12.65
C GLU A 119 -3.02 1.82 13.87
N ILE A 120 -2.34 2.53 14.78
CA ILE A 120 -1.75 1.94 16.00
C ILE A 120 -2.68 1.98 17.22
N SER A 121 -3.81 2.68 17.13
CA SER A 121 -4.75 2.90 18.25
C SER A 121 -5.27 1.59 18.86
N THR A 122 -5.45 0.56 18.02
CA THR A 122 -5.86 -0.77 18.46
C THR A 122 -4.78 -1.46 19.28
N LEU A 123 -3.51 -1.35 18.87
CA LEU A 123 -2.35 -1.90 19.61
C LEU A 123 -2.20 -1.22 20.97
N GLU A 124 -2.33 0.10 21.03
CA GLU A 124 -2.29 0.87 22.28
C GLU A 124 -3.34 0.40 23.28
N LYS A 125 -4.58 0.14 22.81
CA LYS A 125 -5.66 -0.39 23.64
C LYS A 125 -5.31 -1.76 24.24
N TYR A 126 -4.72 -2.67 23.45
CA TYR A 126 -4.34 -3.98 23.94
C TYR A 126 -3.11 -3.93 24.86
N ALA A 127 -2.15 -3.04 24.57
CA ALA A 127 -1.01 -2.79 25.44
C ALA A 127 -1.47 -2.29 26.82
N ALA A 128 -2.38 -1.31 26.87
CA ALA A 128 -2.96 -0.83 28.12
C ALA A 128 -3.68 -1.94 28.88
N LYS A 129 -4.42 -2.82 28.17
CA LYS A 129 -5.08 -3.98 28.78
C LYS A 129 -4.08 -4.97 29.35
N LEU A 130 -2.97 -5.24 28.66
CA LEU A 130 -1.90 -6.12 29.14
C LEU A 130 -1.24 -5.54 30.40
N THR A 131 -0.89 -4.25 30.38
CA THR A 131 -0.32 -3.55 31.54
C THR A 131 -1.26 -3.62 32.73
N PHE A 132 -2.55 -3.37 32.51
CA PHE A 132 -3.57 -3.51 33.56
C PHE A 132 -3.60 -4.93 34.16
N TRP A 133 -3.60 -5.97 33.32
CA TRP A 133 -3.57 -7.35 33.83
C TRP A 133 -2.27 -7.66 34.59
N LEU A 134 -1.13 -7.14 34.14
CA LEU A 134 0.15 -7.32 34.81
C LEU A 134 0.17 -6.62 36.18
N GLU A 135 -0.34 -5.40 36.28
CA GLU A 135 -0.53 -4.69 37.56
C GLU A 135 -1.40 -5.50 38.52
N GLN A 136 -2.52 -6.04 38.04
CA GLN A 136 -3.43 -6.84 38.86
C GLN A 136 -2.78 -8.14 39.37
N VAL A 137 -1.99 -8.82 38.53
CA VAL A 137 -1.24 -10.01 38.97
C VAL A 137 -0.21 -9.63 40.04
N LEU A 138 0.57 -8.58 39.83
CA LEU A 138 1.55 -8.12 40.82
C LEU A 138 0.89 -7.70 42.15
N PHE A 139 -0.24 -7.00 42.09
CA PHE A 139 -1.02 -6.64 43.28
C PHE A 139 -1.53 -7.87 44.02
N SER A 140 -2.06 -8.87 43.29
CA SER A 140 -2.56 -10.11 43.91
C SER A 140 -1.45 -10.91 44.59
N LEU A 141 -0.25 -10.96 43.99
CA LEU A 141 0.91 -11.61 44.58
C LEU A 141 1.41 -10.88 45.83
N SER A 142 1.32 -9.54 45.85
CA SER A 142 1.66 -8.74 47.03
C SER A 142 0.74 -9.01 48.22
N TRP A 143 -0.48 -9.49 48.01
CA TRP A 143 -1.38 -9.87 49.12
C TRP A 143 -1.02 -11.25 49.69
N LEU A 144 -0.28 -12.07 48.94
CA LEU A 144 0.00 -13.47 49.28
C LEU A 144 1.31 -13.66 50.08
N VAL A 145 2.07 -12.58 50.29
CA VAL A 145 3.29 -12.47 51.12
C VAL A 145 2.98 -11.66 52.37
#